data_AF-K2BA78-F1
#
_entry.id   AF-K2BA78-F1
#
_cell.length_a   1.000
_cell.length_b   1.000
_cell.length_c   1.000
_cell.angle_alpha   90.00
_cell.angle_beta   90.00
_cell.angle_gamma   90.00
#
_symmetry.space_group_name_H-M   'P 1'
#
loop_
_entity.id
_entity.type
_entity.pdbx_description
1 polymer ?
#
loop_
_entity_poly.entity_id
_entity_poly.type
_entity_poly.pdbx_seq_one_letter_code
_entity_poly.pdbx_strand_id
1 'polypeptide(L)'
;MPVRDVFKFSRKTFFNPTGWIALESIKTYNRTIWGVLKTSFSTPKAERRETFDEAMTRQNLTEQDIQRTRQRYRYFALFFVILGVISFCYSFYLLFSRGSFTGFFLGMAVCSLFFAETYQYDFWALQIERRQLGLTFADWKKKYLGE
;
A
#
# COMPACT_ATOMS: atom_id res chain seq x y z
N MET A 1 44.85 -36.49 -5.87
CA MET A 1 43.70 -35.66 -6.29
C MET A 1 44.18 -34.72 -7.38
N PRO A 2 43.59 -34.70 -8.59
CA PRO A 2 44.16 -34.00 -9.73
C PRO A 2 43.96 -32.48 -9.61
N VAL A 3 45.07 -31.73 -9.67
CA VAL A 3 45.18 -30.25 -9.59
C VAL A 3 44.46 -29.54 -10.75
N ARG A 4 43.94 -30.28 -11.73
CA ARG A 4 43.30 -29.77 -12.95
C ARG A 4 41.92 -29.15 -12.74
N ASP A 5 41.24 -29.45 -11.63
CA ASP A 5 39.91 -28.88 -11.35
C ASP A 5 39.96 -27.53 -10.60
N VAL A 6 41.13 -27.09 -10.13
CA VAL A 6 41.29 -25.80 -9.43
C VAL A 6 41.32 -24.61 -10.40
N PHE A 7 41.66 -24.84 -11.67
CA PHE A 7 41.82 -23.79 -12.69
C PHE A 7 40.64 -23.65 -13.65
N LYS A 8 39.43 -24.09 -13.28
CA LYS A 8 38.22 -23.62 -13.98
C LYS A 8 37.87 -22.20 -13.54
N PHE A 9 38.73 -21.25 -13.90
CA PHE A 9 38.46 -19.81 -13.86
C PHE A 9 37.36 -19.52 -14.89
N SER A 10 36.09 -19.68 -14.48
CA SER A 10 34.93 -19.47 -15.33
C SER A 10 34.70 -17.97 -15.52
N ARG A 11 34.85 -17.48 -16.76
CA ARG A 11 34.55 -16.10 -17.16
C ARG A 11 33.13 -15.64 -16.79
N LYS A 12 32.21 -16.58 -16.54
CA LYS A 12 30.84 -16.33 -16.10
C LYS A 12 30.74 -15.74 -14.68
N THR A 13 31.76 -15.91 -13.84
CA THR A 13 31.82 -15.28 -12.50
C THR A 13 32.18 -13.79 -12.58
N PHE A 14 32.95 -13.39 -13.60
CA PHE A 14 33.41 -12.00 -13.79
C PHE A 14 32.57 -11.18 -14.76
N PHE A 15 31.67 -11.79 -15.54
CA PHE A 15 30.75 -11.08 -16.44
C PHE A 15 29.33 -11.61 -16.27
N ASN A 16 28.69 -11.19 -15.17
CA ASN A 16 27.28 -11.46 -14.90
C ASN A 16 26.54 -10.14 -14.60
N PRO A 17 26.32 -9.27 -15.61
CA PRO A 17 25.69 -7.97 -15.42
C PRO A 17 24.28 -8.09 -14.82
N THR A 18 23.57 -9.18 -15.12
CA THR A 18 22.26 -9.51 -14.54
C THR A 18 22.34 -9.89 -13.06
N GLY A 19 23.39 -10.61 -12.65
CA GLY A 19 23.68 -10.92 -11.24
C GLY A 19 24.17 -9.72 -10.45
N TRP A 20 24.97 -8.82 -11.04
CA TRP A 20 25.50 -7.63 -10.38
C TRP A 20 24.43 -6.59 -10.05
N ILE A 21 23.46 -6.43 -10.95
CA ILE A 21 22.30 -5.55 -10.73
C ILE A 21 21.19 -6.29 -9.96
N ALA A 22 21.38 -7.58 -9.66
CA ALA A 22 20.37 -8.44 -9.05
C ALA A 22 19.01 -8.32 -9.76
N LEU A 23 19.01 -8.35 -11.10
CA LEU A 23 17.82 -8.08 -11.92
C LEU A 23 16.64 -9.02 -11.57
N GLU A 24 16.93 -10.27 -11.24
CA GLU A 24 15.91 -11.23 -10.79
C GLU A 24 15.29 -10.83 -9.45
N SER A 25 16.08 -10.26 -8.54
CA SER A 25 15.57 -9.73 -7.26
C SER A 25 14.71 -8.50 -7.49
N ILE A 26 15.17 -7.55 -8.34
CA ILE A 26 14.39 -6.35 -8.71
C ILE A 26 13.05 -6.74 -9.34
N LYS A 27 13.05 -7.70 -10.27
CA LYS A 27 11.83 -8.22 -10.91
C LYS A 27 10.87 -8.83 -9.90
N THR A 28 11.40 -9.59 -8.94
CA THR A 28 10.61 -10.21 -7.87
C THR A 28 10.01 -9.16 -6.94
N TYR A 29 10.80 -8.19 -6.49
CA TYR A 29 10.33 -7.08 -5.65
C TYR A 29 9.27 -6.23 -6.36
N ASN A 30 9.50 -5.89 -7.62
CA ASN A 30 8.55 -5.10 -8.41
C ASN A 30 7.22 -5.86 -8.58
N ARG A 31 7.26 -7.18 -8.79
CA ARG A 31 6.04 -8.01 -8.87
C ARG A 31 5.28 -8.03 -7.55
N THR A 32 5.97 -8.11 -6.41
CA THR A 32 5.34 -8.05 -5.08
C THR A 32 4.73 -6.68 -4.81
N ILE A 33 5.46 -5.60 -5.07
CA ILE A 33 4.96 -4.22 -4.92
C ILE A 33 3.73 -4.00 -5.80
N TRP A 34 3.78 -4.42 -7.07
CA TRP A 34 2.65 -4.33 -7.97
C TRP A 34 1.45 -5.17 -7.52
N GLY A 35 1.70 -6.34 -6.93
CA GLY A 35 0.66 -7.19 -6.35
C GLY A 35 -0.06 -6.51 -5.18
N VAL A 36 0.70 -5.95 -4.23
CA VAL A 36 0.14 -5.22 -3.08
C VAL A 36 -0.64 -4.00 -3.55
N LEU A 37 -0.05 -3.17 -4.42
CA LEU A 37 -0.72 -2.01 -4.98
C LEU A 37 -2.02 -2.40 -5.71
N LYS A 38 -1.96 -3.42 -6.58
CA LYS A 38 -3.14 -3.87 -7.30
C LYS A 38 -4.24 -4.33 -6.35
N THR A 39 -3.92 -5.08 -5.30
CA THR A 39 -4.92 -5.53 -4.31
C THR A 39 -5.50 -4.36 -3.52
N SER A 40 -4.69 -3.39 -3.10
CA SER A 40 -5.18 -2.20 -2.39
C SER A 40 -6.05 -1.29 -3.26
N PHE A 41 -5.77 -1.18 -4.56
CA PHE A 41 -6.53 -0.33 -5.49
C PHE A 41 -7.65 -1.08 -6.25
N SER A 42 -7.65 -2.41 -6.29
CA SER A 42 -8.71 -3.18 -6.92
C SER A 42 -9.90 -3.29 -5.99
N THR A 43 -10.91 -2.46 -6.21
CA THR A 43 -12.23 -2.69 -5.62
C THR A 43 -12.80 -3.98 -6.22
N PRO A 44 -13.21 -4.98 -5.43
CA PRO A 44 -13.90 -6.14 -5.99
C PRO A 44 -15.12 -5.64 -6.76
N LYS A 45 -15.20 -5.96 -8.06
CA LYS A 45 -16.36 -5.61 -8.88
C LYS A 45 -17.57 -6.22 -8.20
N ALA A 46 -18.46 -5.38 -7.66
CA ALA A 46 -19.69 -5.86 -7.05
C ALA A 46 -20.48 -6.63 -8.12
N GLU A 47 -20.65 -7.93 -7.90
CA GLU A 47 -21.39 -8.84 -8.77
C GLU A 47 -22.87 -8.42 -8.89
N ARG A 48 -23.32 -7.53 -7.99
CA ARG A 48 -24.66 -6.98 -7.91
C ARG A 48 -24.61 -5.47 -7.65
N ARG A 49 -25.29 -4.68 -8.48
CA ARG A 49 -25.58 -3.26 -8.20
C ARG A 49 -26.69 -3.21 -7.16
N GLU A 50 -26.36 -3.48 -5.90
CA GLU A 50 -27.30 -3.29 -4.78
C GLU A 50 -27.19 -1.85 -4.26
N THR A 51 -28.34 -1.30 -3.87
CA THR A 51 -28.40 0.00 -3.18
C THR A 51 -27.96 -0.15 -1.73
N PHE A 52 -27.51 0.95 -1.10
CA PHE A 52 -27.01 0.93 0.29
C PHE A 52 -28.06 0.39 1.28
N ASP A 53 -29.35 0.69 1.05
CA ASP A 53 -30.47 0.21 1.87
C ASP A 53 -30.72 -1.30 1.72
N GLU A 54 -30.56 -1.86 0.53
CA GLU A 54 -30.65 -3.32 0.30
C GLU A 54 -29.50 -4.06 1.00
N ALA A 55 -28.28 -3.50 0.96
CA ALA A 55 -27.13 -4.06 1.67
C ALA A 55 -27.30 -3.97 3.19
N MET A 56 -27.87 -2.87 3.70
CA MET A 56 -28.17 -2.67 5.12
C MET A 56 -29.22 -3.66 5.62
N THR A 57 -30.28 -3.87 4.83
CA THR A 57 -31.36 -4.83 5.12
C THR A 57 -30.83 -6.27 5.13
N ARG A 58 -29.94 -6.63 4.19
CA ARG A 58 -29.29 -7.96 4.18
C ARG A 58 -28.39 -8.18 5.39
N GLN A 59 -27.60 -7.18 5.77
CA GLN A 59 -26.64 -7.30 6.88
C GLN A 59 -27.27 -7.08 8.27
N ASN A 60 -28.57 -6.81 8.38
CA ASN A 60 -29.25 -6.49 9.65
C ASN A 60 -28.52 -5.40 10.46
N LEU A 61 -27.94 -4.41 9.78
CA LEU A 61 -27.18 -3.36 10.44
C LEU A 61 -28.14 -2.27 10.94
N THR A 62 -28.04 -1.93 12.22
CA THR A 62 -28.74 -0.78 12.79
C THR A 62 -27.99 0.49 12.41
N GLU A 63 -28.71 1.60 12.19
CA GLU A 63 -28.11 2.92 11.91
C GLU A 63 -27.05 3.31 12.96
N GLN A 64 -27.24 2.91 14.23
CA GLN A 64 -26.30 3.16 15.31
C GLN A 64 -24.95 2.44 15.12
N ASP A 65 -24.96 1.23 14.55
CA ASP A 65 -23.74 0.45 14.31
C ASP A 65 -22.94 1.01 13.13
N ILE A 66 -23.64 1.58 12.15
CA ILE A 66 -23.04 2.25 10.99
C ILE A 66 -22.28 3.49 11.44
N GLN A 67 -22.89 4.32 12.30
CA GLN A 67 -22.24 5.53 12.80
C GLN A 67 -21.02 5.21 13.68
N ARG A 68 -21.10 4.18 14.54
CA ARG A 68 -19.96 3.69 15.33
C ARG A 68 -18.82 3.19 14.43
N THR A 69 -19.16 2.42 13.40
CA THR A 69 -18.18 1.89 12.45
C THR A 69 -17.50 3.01 11.66
N ARG A 70 -18.25 4.02 11.23
CA ARG A 70 -17.70 5.23 10.58
C ARG A 70 -16.70 5.95 11.46
N GLN A 71 -17.04 6.20 12.72
CA GLN A 71 -16.11 6.85 13.66
C GLN A 71 -14.84 6.02 13.83
N ARG A 72 -14.98 4.69 13.99
CA ARG A 72 -13.85 3.78 14.10
C ARG A 72 -12.94 3.83 12.87
N TYR A 73 -13.48 3.84 11.65
CA TYR A 73 -12.67 3.97 10.44
C TYR A 73 -11.93 5.30 10.35
N ARG A 74 -12.55 6.42 10.77
CA ARG A 74 -11.85 7.71 10.85
C ARG A 74 -10.72 7.70 11.88
N TYR A 75 -10.92 7.06 13.03
CA TYR A 75 -9.85 6.89 14.02
C TYR A 75 -8.69 6.07 13.48
N PHE A 76 -8.97 4.98 12.75
CA PHE A 76 -7.92 4.20 12.10
C PHE A 76 -7.20 4.98 11.01
N ALA A 77 -7.91 5.72 10.16
CA ALA A 77 -7.29 6.59 9.16
C ALA A 77 -6.34 7.59 9.83
N LEU A 78 -6.78 8.27 10.90
CA LEU A 78 -5.93 9.21 11.65
C LEU A 78 -4.70 8.52 12.27
N PHE A 79 -4.88 7.34 12.84
CA PHE A 79 -3.79 6.54 13.41
C PHE A 79 -2.73 6.20 12.35
N PHE A 80 -3.14 5.74 11.17
CA PHE A 80 -2.23 5.44 10.08
C PHE A 80 -1.55 6.68 9.49
N VAL A 81 -2.22 7.84 9.47
CA VAL A 81 -1.57 9.12 9.11
C VAL A 81 -0.44 9.43 10.07
N ILE A 82 -0.69 9.35 11.38
CA ILE A 82 0.32 9.64 12.40
C ILE A 82 1.52 8.70 12.24
N LEU A 83 1.28 7.40 12.07
CA LEU A 83 2.35 6.43 11.81
C LEU A 83 3.11 6.71 10.51
N GLY A 84 2.39 7.09 9.45
CA GLY A 84 2.98 7.49 8.17
C GLY A 84 3.92 8.69 8.32
N VAL A 85 3.49 9.73 9.02
CA VAL A 85 4.29 10.93 9.31
C VAL A 85 5.52 10.58 10.15
N ILE A 86 5.37 9.76 11.19
CA ILE A 86 6.51 9.30 12.01
C ILE A 86 7.51 8.53 11.15
N SER A 87 7.03 7.59 10.34
CA SER A 87 7.88 6.81 9.43
C SER A 87 8.57 7.69 8.40
N PHE A 88 7.88 8.71 7.88
CA PHE A 88 8.44 9.70 6.96
C PHE A 88 9.60 10.47 7.61
N CYS A 89 9.36 11.10 8.76
CA CYS A 89 10.38 11.84 9.50
C CYS A 89 11.57 10.95 9.86
N TYR A 90 11.32 9.72 10.30
CA TYR A 90 12.37 8.76 10.63
C TYR A 90 13.20 8.34 9.41
N SER A 91 12.57 8.22 8.23
CA SER A 91 13.27 7.93 6.98
C SER A 91 14.24 9.06 6.61
N PHE A 92 13.82 10.32 6.74
CA PHE A 92 14.69 11.47 6.54
C PHE A 92 15.81 11.53 7.58
N TYR A 93 15.51 11.22 8.85
CA TYR A 93 16.53 11.11 9.88
C TYR A 93 17.61 10.08 9.53
N LEU A 94 17.22 8.89 9.05
CA LEU A 94 18.16 7.86 8.59
C LEU A 94 19.02 8.33 7.41
N LEU A 95 18.45 9.10 6.49
CA LEU A 95 19.16 9.67 5.35
C LEU A 95 20.22 10.68 5.81
N PHE A 96 19.84 11.66 6.64
CA PHE A 96 20.74 12.74 7.04
C PHE A 96 21.76 12.33 8.11
N SER A 97 21.39 11.47 9.07
CA SER A 97 22.31 11.08 10.15
C SER A 97 23.24 9.92 9.78
N ARG A 98 22.80 8.98 8.95
CA ARG A 98 23.58 7.77 8.63
C ARG A 98 23.98 7.66 7.16
N GLY A 99 23.52 8.55 6.29
CA GLY A 99 23.77 8.47 4.84
C GLY A 99 23.23 7.20 4.19
N SER A 100 22.33 6.47 4.88
CA SER A 100 21.88 5.16 4.43
C SER A 100 20.71 5.31 3.44
N PHE A 101 21.04 5.33 2.15
CA PHE A 101 20.03 5.36 1.08
C PHE A 101 19.07 4.17 1.15
N THR A 102 19.56 2.98 1.49
CA THR A 102 18.72 1.79 1.64
C THR A 102 17.69 1.96 2.76
N GLY A 103 18.09 2.50 3.91
CA GLY A 103 17.18 2.78 5.02
C GLY A 103 16.12 3.82 4.67
N PHE A 104 16.51 4.85 3.91
CA PHE A 104 15.59 5.86 3.40
C PHE A 104 14.53 5.25 2.46
N PHE A 105 14.93 4.50 1.44
CA PHE A 105 13.98 3.90 0.50
C PHE A 105 13.05 2.89 1.17
N LEU A 106 13.56 2.09 2.12
CA LEU A 106 12.75 1.16 2.89
C LEU A 106 11.71 1.90 3.75
N GLY A 107 12.13 2.95 4.46
CA GLY A 107 11.23 3.75 5.29
C GLY A 107 10.19 4.54 4.46
N MET A 108 10.57 5.01 3.27
CA MET A 108 9.65 5.62 2.30
C MET A 108 8.63 4.61 1.76
N ALA A 109 9.03 3.36 1.53
CA ALA A 109 8.11 2.29 1.13
C ALA A 109 7.09 1.98 2.25
N VAL A 110 7.54 1.87 3.50
CA VAL A 110 6.66 1.68 4.67
C VAL A 110 5.71 2.87 4.84
N CYS A 111 6.21 4.09 4.71
CA CYS A 111 5.41 5.30 4.75
C CYS A 111 4.31 5.30 3.67
N SER A 112 4.64 4.89 2.44
CA SER A 112 3.68 4.77 1.34
C SER A 112 2.58 3.73 1.63
N LEU A 113 2.92 2.62 2.30
CA LEU A 113 1.93 1.63 2.74
C LEU A 113 0.96 2.21 3.77
N PHE A 114 1.45 2.94 4.77
CA PHE A 114 0.58 3.60 5.76
C PHE A 114 -0.35 4.63 5.13
N PHE A 115 0.12 5.37 4.12
CA PHE A 115 -0.74 6.30 3.38
C PHE A 115 -1.76 5.58 2.50
N ALA A 116 -1.41 4.44 1.90
CA ALA A 116 -2.36 3.62 1.15
C ALA A 116 -3.49 3.09 2.06
N GLU A 117 -3.15 2.58 3.24
CA GLU A 117 -4.12 2.15 4.25
C GLU A 117 -4.99 3.32 4.72
N THR A 118 -4.38 4.47 5.00
CA THR A 118 -5.12 5.71 5.35
C THR A 118 -6.20 6.03 4.31
N TYR A 119 -5.81 6.04 3.04
CA TYR A 119 -6.74 6.30 1.94
C TYR A 119 -7.90 5.29 1.93
N GLN A 120 -7.61 4.01 2.13
CA GLN A 120 -8.62 2.96 2.15
C GLN A 120 -9.64 3.15 3.29
N TYR A 121 -9.19 3.43 4.52
CA TYR A 121 -10.10 3.67 5.65
C TYR A 121 -10.90 4.96 5.49
N ASP A 122 -10.28 6.02 4.97
CA ASP A 122 -10.98 7.28 4.71
C ASP A 122 -12.03 7.11 3.61
N PHE A 123 -11.70 6.35 2.56
CA PHE A 123 -12.62 6.02 1.49
C PHE A 123 -13.83 5.22 1.99
N TRP A 124 -13.63 4.23 2.87
CA TRP A 124 -14.73 3.50 3.51
C TRP A 124 -15.59 4.39 4.40
N ALA A 125 -14.99 5.31 5.16
CA ALA A 125 -15.73 6.28 5.95
C ALA A 125 -16.60 7.20 5.07
N LEU A 126 -16.13 7.52 3.86
CA LEU A 126 -16.84 8.33 2.88
C LEU A 126 -18.00 7.60 2.19
N GLN A 127 -17.82 6.32 1.87
CA GLN A 127 -18.90 5.48 1.35
C GLN A 127 -20.06 5.38 2.35
N ILE A 128 -19.74 5.24 3.64
CA ILE A 128 -20.75 5.24 4.71
C ILE A 128 -21.42 6.61 4.85
N GLU A 129 -20.65 7.71 4.78
CA GLU A 129 -21.18 9.08 4.90
C GLU A 129 -22.14 9.44 3.76
N ARG A 130 -21.83 9.04 2.52
CA ARG A 130 -22.69 9.34 1.36
C ARG A 130 -23.78 8.29 1.10
N ARG A 131 -23.80 7.18 1.86
CA ARG A 131 -24.74 6.07 1.68
C ARG A 131 -24.82 5.57 0.22
N GLN A 132 -23.69 5.58 -0.47
CA GLN A 132 -23.59 5.19 -1.87
C GLN A 132 -22.47 4.15 -2.02
N LEU A 133 -22.84 2.97 -2.53
CA LEU A 133 -21.91 1.92 -2.91
C LEU A 133 -21.41 2.21 -4.32
N GLY A 134 -20.09 2.23 -4.53
CA GLY A 134 -19.48 2.46 -5.85
C GLY A 134 -19.00 3.89 -6.14
N LEU A 135 -18.69 4.70 -5.11
CA LEU A 135 -17.94 5.94 -5.31
C LEU A 135 -16.63 5.68 -6.06
N THR A 136 -16.21 6.61 -6.91
CA THR A 136 -14.96 6.52 -7.65
C THR A 136 -13.86 7.30 -6.92
N PHE A 137 -12.58 7.01 -7.20
CA PHE A 137 -11.45 7.82 -6.69
C PHE A 137 -11.60 9.32 -7.03
N ALA A 138 -12.21 9.64 -8.17
CA ALA A 138 -12.49 11.02 -8.58
C ALA A 138 -13.42 11.75 -7.59
N ASP A 139 -14.44 11.05 -7.07
CA ASP A 139 -15.41 11.61 -6.13
C ASP A 139 -14.78 11.86 -4.75
N TRP A 140 -13.85 10.98 -4.34
CA TRP A 140 -13.03 11.18 -3.14
C TRP A 140 -12.16 12.43 -3.27
N LYS A 141 -11.45 12.57 -4.39
CA LYS A 141 -10.59 13.72 -4.67
C LYS A 141 -11.40 15.03 -4.68
N LYS A 142 -12.60 15.02 -5.27
CA LYS A 142 -13.50 16.17 -5.34
C LYS A 142 -13.86 16.72 -3.95
N LYS A 143 -14.06 15.83 -2.96
CA LYS A 143 -14.40 16.25 -1.60
C LYS A 143 -13.28 17.04 -0.92
N TYR A 144 -12.02 16.65 -1.13
CA TYR A 144 -10.87 17.25 -0.44
C TYR A 144 -10.23 18.40 -1.21
N LEU A 145 -10.18 18.32 -2.55
CA LEU A 145 -9.55 19.35 -3.37
C LEU A 145 -10.48 20.49 -3.78
N GLY A 146 -11.81 20.35 -3.64
CA GLY A 146 -12.74 21.43 -3.93
C GLY A 146 -12.66 21.94 -5.38
N GLU A 147 -13.05 21.11 -6.34
CA GLU A 147 -13.44 21.55 -7.69
C GLU A 147 -14.87 21.08 -7.98
#